data_AF-A0A956JLU5-F1
#
_entry.id   AF-A0A956JLU5-F1
#
_cell.length_a   1.000
_cell.length_b   1.000
_cell.length_c   1.000
_cell.angle_alpha   90.00
_cell.angle_beta   90.00
_cell.angle_gamma   90.00
#
_symmetry.space_group_name_H-M   'P 1'
#
loop_
_entity.id
_entity.type
_entity.pdbx_description
1 polymer ?
#
loop_
_entity_poly.entity_id
_entity_poly.type
_entity_poly.pdbx_seq_one_letter_code
_entity_poly.pdbx_strand_id
1 'polypeptide(L)'
;MTSRSRRSRMTAITDDELVAAAWAARERALCDYSNFAVGAAFEDESGEIWTGANVENASYNLGLCAERVALYYALTHGGRGF
;
A
#
# COMPACT_ATOMS: atom_id res chain seq x y z
N MET A 1 -25.92 18.06 22.04
CA MET A 1 -25.60 18.87 20.83
C MET A 1 -24.08 18.96 20.77
N THR A 2 -23.35 18.35 19.86
CA THR A 2 -23.64 17.96 18.48
C THR A 2 -23.29 16.49 18.24
N SER A 3 -24.27 15.76 17.71
CA SER A 3 -24.07 14.48 17.04
C SER A 3 -22.96 14.66 16.00
N ARG A 4 -21.83 13.97 16.18
CA ARG A 4 -20.90 13.73 15.07
C ARG A 4 -21.61 12.78 14.13
N SER A 5 -22.40 13.39 13.24
CA SER A 5 -22.99 12.79 12.06
C SER A 5 -21.96 11.86 11.42
N ARG A 6 -22.21 10.55 11.55
CA ARG A 6 -21.57 9.54 10.70
C ARG A 6 -22.00 9.89 9.28
N ARG A 7 -21.16 10.64 8.56
CA ARG A 7 -21.30 10.74 7.11
C ARG A 7 -21.30 9.32 6.59
N SER A 8 -22.40 8.92 5.97
CA SER A 8 -22.50 7.73 5.13
C SER A 8 -21.39 7.81 4.09
N ARG A 9 -20.24 7.16 4.32
CA ARG A 9 -19.18 6.95 3.32
C ARG A 9 -19.83 6.10 2.23
N MET A 10 -20.10 6.66 1.05
CA MET A 10 -20.47 5.86 -0.11
C MET A 10 -19.25 5.00 -0.45
N THR A 11 -19.35 3.74 -0.01
CA THR A 11 -18.40 2.61 -0.13
C THR A 11 -16.96 2.92 0.28
N ALA A 12 -16.69 2.83 1.58
CA ALA A 12 -15.33 2.61 2.07
C ALA A 12 -14.76 1.35 1.39
N ILE A 13 -13.50 1.40 0.95
CA ILE A 13 -12.82 0.23 0.42
C ILE A 13 -12.80 -0.87 1.47
N THR A 14 -13.13 -2.08 1.06
CA THR A 14 -13.18 -3.24 1.94
C THR A 14 -11.79 -3.81 2.18
N ASP A 15 -11.61 -4.49 3.31
CA ASP A 15 -10.35 -5.20 3.61
C ASP A 15 -10.03 -6.23 2.52
N ASP A 16 -11.04 -6.89 1.95
CA ASP A 16 -10.87 -7.86 0.86
C ASP A 16 -10.33 -7.19 -0.42
N GLU A 17 -10.78 -5.97 -0.74
CA GLU A 17 -10.24 -5.20 -1.87
C GLU A 17 -8.79 -4.77 -1.64
N LEU A 18 -8.44 -4.36 -0.42
CA LEU A 18 -7.05 -4.04 -0.05
C LEU A 18 -6.15 -5.28 -0.11
N VAL A 19 -6.63 -6.42 0.39
CA VAL A 19 -5.91 -7.71 0.31
C VAL A 19 -5.71 -8.11 -1.15
N ALA A 20 -6.74 -8.01 -2.00
CA ALA A 20 -6.63 -8.29 -3.43
C ALA A 20 -5.62 -7.36 -4.12
N ALA A 21 -5.63 -6.07 -3.80
CA ALA A 21 -4.67 -5.10 -4.32
C ALA A 21 -3.22 -5.41 -3.88
N ALA A 22 -3.02 -5.82 -2.62
CA ALA A 22 -1.71 -6.25 -2.11
C ALA A 22 -1.22 -7.53 -2.82
N TRP A 23 -2.12 -8.49 -3.07
CA TRP A 23 -1.81 -9.70 -3.85
C TRP A 23 -1.39 -9.37 -5.27
N ALA A 24 -2.13 -8.50 -5.97
CA ALA A 24 -1.75 -8.05 -7.31
C ALA A 24 -0.42 -7.29 -7.30
N ALA A 25 -0.17 -6.45 -6.29
CA ALA A 25 1.08 -5.73 -6.15
C ALA A 25 2.28 -6.66 -5.98
N ARG A 26 2.12 -7.74 -5.19
CA ARG A 26 3.13 -8.76 -4.91
C ARG A 26 3.73 -9.38 -6.19
N GLU A 27 2.94 -9.49 -7.27
CA GLU A 27 3.42 -10.03 -8.56
C GLU A 27 4.54 -9.19 -9.19
N ARG A 28 4.73 -7.95 -8.74
CA ARG A 28 5.78 -7.02 -9.20
C ARG A 28 7.02 -7.00 -8.30
N ALA A 29 7.10 -7.89 -7.31
CA ALA A 29 8.25 -7.96 -6.42
C ALA A 29 9.55 -8.25 -7.19
N LEU A 30 10.61 -7.53 -6.85
CA LEU A 30 11.97 -7.81 -7.34
C LEU A 30 12.75 -8.44 -6.18
N CYS A 31 12.71 -9.77 -6.09
CA CYS A 31 13.22 -10.50 -4.93
C CYS A 31 14.13 -11.68 -5.32
N ASP A 32 15.10 -11.43 -6.19
CA ASP A 32 15.98 -12.47 -6.75
C ASP A 32 16.89 -13.13 -5.70
N TYR A 33 17.13 -12.48 -4.56
CA TYR A 33 18.04 -12.99 -3.53
C TYR A 33 17.29 -13.87 -2.51
N SER A 34 16.15 -13.42 -2.00
CA SER A 34 15.37 -14.19 -1.02
C SER A 34 14.34 -15.12 -1.65
N ASN A 35 13.91 -14.85 -2.88
CA ASN A 35 12.73 -15.45 -3.52
C ASN A 35 11.44 -15.29 -2.68
N PHE A 36 11.39 -14.28 -1.82
CA PHE A 36 10.27 -14.01 -0.94
C PHE A 36 9.51 -12.75 -1.39
N ALA A 37 8.49 -12.96 -2.22
CA ALA A 37 7.66 -11.89 -2.75
C ALA A 37 6.64 -11.39 -1.71
N VAL A 38 6.62 -10.07 -1.49
CA VAL A 38 5.71 -9.36 -0.60
C VAL A 38 5.05 -8.21 -1.37
N GLY A 39 3.74 -8.05 -1.19
CA GLY A 39 2.98 -6.90 -1.67
C GLY A 39 2.28 -6.20 -0.51
N ALA A 40 2.04 -4.90 -0.66
CA ALA A 40 1.36 -4.07 0.31
C ALA A 40 0.36 -3.15 -0.38
N ALA A 41 -0.74 -2.85 0.31
CA ALA A 41 -1.75 -1.88 -0.12
C ALA A 41 -2.34 -1.15 1.10
N PHE A 42 -2.71 0.12 0.93
CA PHE A 42 -3.47 0.90 1.90
C PHE A 42 -4.35 1.95 1.20
N GLU A 43 -5.45 2.35 1.86
CA GLU A 43 -6.36 3.41 1.41
C GLU A 43 -5.97 4.74 2.10
N ASP A 44 -6.05 5.87 1.40
CA ASP A 44 -6.01 7.20 2.03
C ASP A 44 -7.40 7.78 2.33
N GLU A 45 -7.45 8.94 2.99
CA GLU A 45 -8.70 9.62 3.34
C GLU A 45 -9.57 10.00 2.13
N SER A 46 -8.96 10.12 0.94
CA SER A 46 -9.65 10.40 -0.33
C SER A 46 -10.22 9.14 -0.99
N GLY A 47 -9.92 7.96 -0.44
CA GLY A 47 -10.35 6.67 -0.98
C GLY A 47 -9.44 6.13 -2.08
N GLU A 48 -8.22 6.64 -2.22
CA GLU A 48 -7.25 6.11 -3.18
C GLU A 48 -6.48 4.93 -2.60
N ILE A 49 -6.35 3.83 -3.35
CA ILE A 49 -5.49 2.70 -2.97
C ILE A 49 -4.08 2.93 -3.48
N TRP A 50 -3.13 2.95 -2.55
CA TRP A 50 -1.70 2.97 -2.83
C TRP A 50 -1.13 1.57 -2.68
N THR A 51 -0.23 1.17 -3.59
CA THR A 51 0.35 -0.19 -3.59
C THR A 51 1.86 -0.18 -3.74
N GLY A 52 2.51 -1.26 -3.28
CA GLY A 52 3.94 -1.47 -3.40
C GLY A 52 4.32 -2.94 -3.32
N ALA A 53 5.52 -3.26 -3.79
CA ALA A 53 6.13 -4.58 -3.72
C ALA A 53 7.57 -4.45 -3.23
N ASN A 54 8.12 -5.48 -2.60
CA ASN A 54 9.50 -5.43 -2.14
C ASN A 54 10.48 -5.40 -3.32
N VAL A 55 11.55 -4.62 -3.16
CA VAL A 55 12.63 -4.49 -4.14
C VAL A 55 13.94 -4.75 -3.42
N GLU A 56 14.58 -5.84 -3.78
CA GLU A 56 15.86 -6.25 -3.23
C GLU A 56 17.02 -5.63 -4.01
N ASN A 57 18.19 -5.68 -3.37
CA ASN A 57 19.44 -5.20 -3.93
C ASN A 57 20.57 -6.09 -3.45
N ALA A 58 21.64 -6.21 -4.24
CA ALA A 58 22.85 -6.95 -3.85
C ALA A 58 23.42 -6.45 -2.51
N SER A 59 23.31 -5.13 -2.27
CA SER A 59 23.58 -4.53 -0.97
C SER A 59 22.29 -4.54 -0.14
N TYR A 60 22.18 -5.50 0.79
CA TYR A 60 20.91 -5.80 1.48
C TYR A 60 20.33 -4.60 2.26
N ASN A 61 21.17 -3.68 2.72
CA ASN A 61 20.74 -2.45 3.39
C ASN A 61 20.05 -1.44 2.46
N LEU A 62 20.18 -1.58 1.14
CA LEU A 62 19.49 -0.77 0.14
C LEU A 62 18.13 -1.33 -0.26
N GLY A 63 17.81 -2.56 0.16
CA GLY A 63 16.51 -3.19 -0.11
C GLY A 63 15.35 -2.42 0.51
N LEU A 64 14.22 -2.41 -0.18
CA LEU A 64 12.98 -1.78 0.25
C LEU A 64 11.88 -2.83 0.45
N CYS A 65 11.19 -2.74 1.59
CA CYS A 65 10.02 -3.55 1.88
C CYS A 65 8.81 -3.02 1.10
N ALA A 66 7.81 -3.85 0.85
CA ALA A 66 6.64 -3.50 0.07
C ALA A 66 5.88 -2.28 0.66
N GLU A 67 5.77 -2.22 1.97
CA GLU A 67 5.11 -1.15 2.73
C GLU A 67 5.81 0.19 2.53
N ARG A 68 7.16 0.20 2.56
CA ARG A 68 7.95 1.41 2.32
C ARG A 68 7.82 1.88 0.87
N VAL A 69 7.81 0.95 -0.09
CA VAL A 69 7.58 1.29 -1.50
C VAL A 69 6.20 1.92 -1.69
N ALA A 70 5.15 1.30 -1.15
CA ALA A 70 3.78 1.83 -1.22
C ALA A 70 3.68 3.23 -0.60
N LEU A 71 4.24 3.40 0.60
CA LEU A 71 4.20 4.67 1.34
C LEU A 71 4.95 5.79 0.61
N TYR A 72 6.17 5.53 0.14
CA TYR A 72 6.95 6.55 -0.56
C TYR A 72 6.39 6.87 -1.94
N TYR A 73 5.82 5.89 -2.63
CA TYR A 73 5.08 6.15 -3.87
C TYR A 73 3.90 7.09 -3.61
N ALA A 74 3.04 6.80 -2.62
CA ALA A 74 1.95 7.68 -2.23
C ALA A 74 2.43 9.09 -1.90
N LEU A 75 3.42 9.20 -0.99
CA LEU A 75 3.92 10.49 -0.54
C LEU A 75 4.49 11.36 -1.67
N THR A 76 5.19 10.75 -2.64
CA THR A 76 5.77 11.45 -3.79
C THR A 76 4.76 11.80 -4.88
N HIS A 77 3.61 11.12 -4.90
CA HIS A 77 2.50 11.40 -5.82
C HIS A 77 1.37 12.23 -5.19
N GLY A 78 1.63 12.81 -4.01
CA GLY A 78 0.71 13.72 -3.34
C GLY A 78 -0.28 13.06 -2.37
N GLY A 79 -0.27 11.74 -2.23
CA GLY A 79 -1.08 11.00 -1.26
C GLY A 79 -0.76 11.42 0.18
N ARG A 80 -1.79 11.70 0.98
CA ARG A 80 -1.73 12.19 2.36
C ARG A 80 -2.96 11.71 3.12
N GLY A 81 -2.92 11.76 4.45
CA GLY A 81 -4.06 11.39 5.29
C GLY A 81 -4.33 9.90 5.21
N PHE A 82 -3.41 9.10 5.76
CA PHE A 82 -3.49 7.64 5.86
C PHE A 82 -3.03 7.23 7.26
#